data_AF-B1TFT6-F1
#
_entry.id   AF-B1TFT6-F1
#
_cell.length_a   1.000
_cell.length_b   1.000
_cell.length_c   1.000
_cell.angle_alpha   90.00
_cell.angle_beta   90.00
_cell.angle_gamma   90.00
#
_symmetry.space_group_name_H-M   'P 1'
#
loop_
_entity.id
_entity.type
_entity.pdbx_description
1 polymer ?
#
loop_
_entity_poly.entity_id
_entity_poly.type
_entity_poly.pdbx_seq_one_letter_code
_entity_poly.pdbx_strand_id
1 'polypeptide(L)'
;MSAQLLTGLANTLTIAAAATVTTLACGLVVAWAARARRDSAHAGPARVCARIACLGYAVPGTVLAIGLLIPLAAADRLLGAALGRNGLLLMGSAAALVIAYTVRFLAISTGSIEAGLARIPPSLEQAARSLGETAGGTLRRVHLPLLRPALTTSALLVFVDAMKELPATLLLRPLNFDTLATWLYAEAARGTYEEGAVAALAIVLAGLVPVILLARTRHKIGA
;
A
#
# COMPACT_ATOMS: atom_id res chain seq x y z
N MET A 1 -16.66 18.14 -17.37
CA MET A 1 -16.17 17.48 -16.14
C MET A 1 -15.94 18.57 -15.11
N SER A 2 -16.62 18.56 -13.96
CA SER A 2 -16.48 19.62 -12.96
C SER A 2 -15.03 19.66 -12.45
N ALA A 3 -14.49 20.86 -12.18
CA ALA A 3 -13.12 21.02 -11.70
C ALA A 3 -12.85 20.20 -10.42
N GLN A 4 -13.86 20.07 -9.56
CA GLN A 4 -13.81 19.26 -8.35
C GLN A 4 -13.63 17.77 -8.63
N LEU A 5 -14.26 17.22 -9.66
CA LEU A 5 -14.11 15.81 -10.03
C LEU A 5 -12.69 15.52 -10.55
N LEU A 6 -12.11 16.46 -11.30
CA LEU A 6 -10.72 16.37 -11.75
C LEU A 6 -9.73 16.38 -10.58
N THR A 7 -9.92 17.31 -9.63
CA THR A 7 -9.12 17.35 -8.41
C THR A 7 -9.29 16.08 -7.58
N GLY A 8 -10.52 15.57 -7.44
CA GLY A 8 -10.81 14.33 -6.75
C GLY A 8 -10.12 13.12 -7.40
N LEU A 9 -10.13 13.04 -8.72
CA LEU A 9 -9.40 12.02 -9.48
C LEU A 9 -7.89 12.11 -9.23
N ALA A 10 -7.30 13.31 -9.33
CA ALA A 10 -5.88 13.51 -9.08
C ALA A 10 -5.48 13.14 -7.64
N ASN A 11 -6.28 13.54 -6.65
CA ASN A 11 -6.10 13.17 -5.25
C ASN A 11 -6.18 11.66 -5.04
N THR A 12 -7.19 10.99 -5.61
CA THR A 12 -7.31 9.53 -5.53
C THR A 12 -6.11 8.84 -6.16
N LEU A 13 -5.69 9.24 -7.37
CA LEU A 13 -4.56 8.63 -8.06
C LEU A 13 -3.24 8.82 -7.31
N THR A 14 -2.99 10.03 -6.80
CA THR A 14 -1.76 10.34 -6.05
C THR A 14 -1.69 9.55 -4.74
N ILE A 15 -2.79 9.45 -3.99
CA ILE A 15 -2.83 8.68 -2.75
C ILE A 15 -2.74 7.18 -3.02
N ALA A 16 -3.47 6.67 -4.02
CA ALA A 16 -3.39 5.27 -4.38
C ALA A 16 -1.98 4.88 -4.83
N ALA A 17 -1.32 5.71 -5.64
CA ALA A 17 0.06 5.49 -6.06
C ALA A 17 1.04 5.55 -4.88
N ALA A 18 0.95 6.60 -4.04
CA ALA A 18 1.82 6.76 -2.88
C ALA A 18 1.68 5.58 -1.91
N ALA A 19 0.45 5.21 -1.55
CA ALA A 19 0.15 4.06 -0.71
C ALA A 19 0.65 2.76 -1.33
N THR A 20 0.53 2.57 -2.64
CA THR A 20 1.04 1.38 -3.33
C THR A 20 2.56 1.28 -3.18
N VAL A 21 3.30 2.37 -3.42
CA VAL A 21 4.76 2.37 -3.29
C VAL A 21 5.19 2.09 -1.86
N THR A 22 4.59 2.77 -0.86
CA THR A 22 4.94 2.56 0.55
C THR A 22 4.60 1.15 1.01
N THR A 23 3.44 0.60 0.61
CA THR A 23 3.01 -0.76 0.96
C THR A 23 3.91 -1.82 0.32
N LEU A 24 4.37 -1.62 -0.92
CA LEU A 24 5.34 -2.52 -1.56
C LEU A 24 6.69 -2.48 -0.85
N ALA A 25 7.18 -1.29 -0.51
CA ALA A 25 8.45 -1.12 0.18
C ALA A 25 8.39 -1.80 1.57
N CYS A 26 7.37 -1.49 2.37
CA CYS A 26 7.17 -2.10 3.69
C CYS A 26 6.96 -3.62 3.59
N GLY A 27 6.12 -4.07 2.65
CA GLY A 27 5.86 -5.51 2.45
C GLY A 27 7.10 -6.28 2.03
N LEU A 28 7.95 -5.69 1.18
CA LEU A 28 9.24 -6.27 0.79
C LEU A 28 10.17 -6.40 1.99
N VAL A 29 10.27 -5.37 2.82
CA VAL A 29 11.09 -5.39 4.04
C VAL A 29 10.60 -6.47 4.99
N VAL A 30 9.29 -6.55 5.25
CA VAL A 30 8.69 -7.56 6.15
C VAL A 30 8.92 -8.96 5.61
N ALA A 31 8.59 -9.22 4.34
CA ALA A 31 8.75 -10.53 3.71
C ALA A 31 10.23 -10.97 3.67
N TRP A 32 11.14 -10.05 3.34
CA TRP A 32 12.58 -10.34 3.29
C TRP A 32 13.15 -10.59 4.69
N ALA A 33 12.78 -9.79 5.68
CA ALA A 33 13.21 -9.99 7.06
C ALA A 33 12.70 -11.32 7.64
N ALA A 34 11.46 -11.70 7.33
CA ALA A 34 10.89 -12.98 7.70
C ALA A 34 11.63 -14.16 7.05
N ARG A 35 12.03 -14.02 5.77
CA ARG A 35 12.82 -15.04 5.05
C ARG A 35 14.25 -15.15 5.59
N ALA A 36 14.96 -14.04 5.74
CA ALA A 36 16.37 -14.03 6.16
C ALA A 36 16.59 -14.62 7.56
N ARG A 37 15.56 -14.66 8.40
CA ARG A 37 15.60 -15.22 9.75
C ARG A 37 15.02 -16.63 9.87
N ARG A 38 14.64 -17.27 8.75
CA ARG A 38 13.98 -18.59 8.74
C ARG A 38 14.85 -19.71 9.33
N ASP A 39 16.17 -19.62 9.15
CA ASP A 39 17.13 -20.63 9.61
C ASP A 39 17.85 -20.23 10.93
N SER A 40 17.47 -19.10 11.53
CA SER A 40 18.06 -18.64 12.80
C SER A 40 17.24 -19.15 13.99
N ALA A 41 17.91 -19.52 15.09
CA ALA A 41 17.27 -19.92 16.34
C ALA A 41 16.26 -18.89 16.90
N HIS A 42 16.29 -17.65 16.41
CA HIS A 42 15.40 -16.54 16.75
C HIS A 42 14.30 -16.29 15.68
N ALA A 43 13.88 -17.30 14.93
CA ALA A 43 12.84 -17.18 13.90
C ALA A 43 11.44 -16.84 14.46
N GLY A 44 11.16 -17.20 15.72
CA GLY A 44 9.87 -16.99 16.38
C GLY A 44 9.40 -15.52 16.41
N PRO A 45 10.18 -14.61 17.01
CA PRO A 45 9.82 -13.19 17.11
C PRO A 45 9.55 -12.52 15.76
N ALA A 46 10.40 -12.75 14.76
CA ALA A 46 10.22 -12.15 13.43
C ALA A 46 8.91 -12.60 12.77
N ARG A 47 8.53 -13.87 12.95
CA ARG A 47 7.27 -14.42 12.44
C ARG A 47 6.05 -13.84 13.15
N VAL A 48 6.16 -13.60 14.46
CA VAL A 48 5.11 -12.92 15.23
C VAL A 48 4.98 -11.46 14.79
N CYS A 49 6.09 -10.73 14.64
CA CYS A 49 6.07 -9.36 14.12
C CYS A 49 5.44 -9.27 12.72
N ALA A 50 5.77 -10.21 11.81
CA ALA A 50 5.14 -10.26 10.48
C ALA A 50 3.63 -10.52 10.57
N ARG A 51 3.20 -11.43 11.45
CA ARG A 51 1.76 -11.68 11.70
C ARG A 51 1.06 -10.43 12.24
N ILE A 52 1.66 -9.77 13.23
CA ILE A 52 1.12 -8.53 13.81
C ILE A 52 1.02 -7.44 12.74
N ALA A 53 2.06 -7.28 11.91
CA ALA A 53 2.06 -6.31 10.82
C ALA A 53 0.92 -6.55 9.80
N CYS A 54 0.57 -7.81 9.57
CA CYS A 54 -0.52 -8.17 8.66
C CYS A 54 -1.93 -8.08 9.30
N LEU A 55 -2.06 -7.87 10.62
CA LEU A 55 -3.38 -7.76 11.28
C LEU A 55 -4.19 -6.56 10.79
N GLY A 56 -3.54 -5.52 10.27
CA GLY A 56 -4.21 -4.32 9.76
C GLY A 56 -5.26 -4.59 8.68
N TYR A 57 -5.13 -5.69 7.92
CA TYR A 57 -6.10 -6.09 6.91
C TYR A 57 -7.42 -6.61 7.52
N ALA A 58 -7.36 -7.21 8.72
CA ALA A 58 -8.55 -7.71 9.42
C ALA A 58 -9.35 -6.59 10.09
N VAL A 59 -8.75 -5.42 10.27
CA VAL A 59 -9.38 -4.29 10.95
C VAL A 59 -10.27 -3.51 9.98
N PRO A 60 -11.53 -3.20 10.33
CA PRO A 60 -12.36 -2.29 9.54
C PRO A 60 -11.68 -0.93 9.35
N GLY A 61 -11.80 -0.31 8.17
CA GLY A 61 -11.05 0.92 7.86
C GLY A 61 -11.34 2.07 8.82
N THR A 62 -12.58 2.19 9.32
CA THR A 62 -12.94 3.16 10.35
C THR A 62 -12.23 2.91 11.68
N VAL A 63 -12.22 1.65 12.15
CA VAL A 63 -11.55 1.26 13.40
C VAL A 63 -10.06 1.50 13.31
N LEU A 64 -9.45 1.17 12.16
CA LEU A 64 -8.04 1.44 11.91
C LEU A 64 -7.74 2.94 11.95
N ALA A 65 -8.57 3.75 11.28
CA ALA A 65 -8.38 5.19 11.25
C ALA A 65 -8.48 5.82 12.64
N ILE A 66 -9.50 5.46 13.43
CA ILE A 66 -9.65 5.95 14.82
C ILE A 66 -8.46 5.48 15.67
N GLY A 67 -8.08 4.21 15.56
CA GLY A 67 -6.93 3.66 16.29
C GLY A 67 -5.59 4.32 15.93
N LEU A 68 -5.47 4.84 14.70
CA LEU A 68 -4.28 5.55 14.23
C LEU A 68 -4.21 7.01 14.70
N LEU A 69 -5.29 7.61 15.21
CA LEU A 69 -5.26 9.01 15.63
C LEU A 69 -4.24 9.26 16.75
N ILE A 70 -4.24 8.42 17.79
CA ILE A 70 -3.30 8.57 18.93
C ILE A 70 -1.84 8.43 18.48
N PRO A 71 -1.42 7.34 17.78
CA PRO A 71 -0.04 7.20 17.37
C PRO A 71 0.39 8.23 16.32
N LEU A 72 -0.50 8.65 15.40
CA LEU A 72 -0.19 9.72 14.45
C LEU A 72 0.01 11.07 15.16
N ALA A 73 -0.81 11.41 16.15
CA ALA A 73 -0.64 12.63 16.93
C ALA A 73 0.63 12.60 17.80
N ALA A 74 1.04 11.42 18.29
CA ALA A 74 2.33 11.25 18.95
C ALA A 74 3.49 11.45 17.96
N ALA A 75 3.40 10.87 16.76
CA ALA A 75 4.39 11.04 15.71
C ALA A 75 4.53 12.50 15.26
N ASP A 76 3.42 13.24 15.12
CA ASP A 76 3.45 14.68 14.79
C ASP A 76 4.17 15.50 15.86
N ARG A 77 3.96 15.20 17.15
CA ARG A 77 4.69 15.86 18.25
C ARG A 77 6.19 15.59 18.22
N LEU A 78 6.58 14.33 17.95
CA LEU A 78 7.99 13.96 17.82
C LEU A 78 8.66 14.63 16.62
N LEU A 79 7.98 14.64 15.47
CA LEU A 79 8.46 15.34 14.28
C LEU A 79 8.56 16.83 14.51
N GLY A 80 7.59 17.42 15.19
CA GLY A 80 7.61 18.84 15.51
C GLY A 80 8.74 19.23 16.45
N ALA A 81 9.03 18.39 17.45
CA ALA A 81 10.19 18.56 18.32
C ALA A 81 11.51 18.42 17.57
N ALA A 82 11.61 17.45 16.64
CA ALA A 82 12.82 17.22 15.85
C ALA A 82 13.09 18.31 14.81
N LEU A 83 12.04 18.86 14.19
CA LEU A 83 12.13 19.85 13.11
C LEU A 83 12.00 21.30 13.61
N GLY A 84 11.82 21.51 14.91
CA GLY A 84 11.55 22.83 15.49
C GLY A 84 10.25 23.47 14.97
N ARG A 85 9.29 22.66 14.52
CA ARG A 85 8.04 23.10 13.87
C ARG A 85 6.85 22.51 14.61
N ASN A 86 6.13 23.32 15.38
CA ASN A 86 4.90 22.88 16.02
C ASN A 86 3.75 22.88 15.00
N GLY A 87 3.40 21.73 14.46
CA GLY A 87 2.30 21.58 13.51
C GLY A 87 1.89 20.12 13.28
N LEU A 88 0.67 19.93 12.77
CA LEU A 88 0.14 18.63 12.35
C LEU A 88 0.70 18.29 10.95
N LEU A 89 1.96 17.88 10.86
CA LEU A 89 2.63 17.60 9.58
C LEU A 89 2.05 16.37 8.88
N LEU A 90 1.76 15.32 9.66
CA LEU A 90 1.19 14.06 9.20
C LEU A 90 -0.32 14.15 9.13
N MET A 91 -0.97 14.59 10.20
CA MET A 91 -2.43 14.68 10.27
C MET A 91 -3.02 15.83 9.46
N GLY A 92 -2.28 16.93 9.29
CA GLY A 92 -2.68 18.07 8.46
C GLY A 92 -2.38 17.88 6.97
N SER A 93 -1.73 16.78 6.59
CA SER A 93 -1.46 16.43 5.20
C SER A 93 -2.08 15.07 4.86
N ALA A 94 -1.96 14.65 3.60
CA ALA A 94 -2.45 13.35 3.18
C ALA A 94 -1.54 12.18 3.63
N ALA A 95 -0.46 12.47 4.38
CA ALA A 95 0.46 11.44 4.88
C ALA A 95 -0.21 10.48 5.88
N ALA A 96 -1.08 10.99 6.76
CA ALA A 96 -1.88 10.14 7.66
C ALA A 96 -2.70 9.10 6.88
N LEU A 97 -3.29 9.51 5.76
CA LEU A 97 -4.07 8.64 4.88
C LEU A 97 -3.19 7.56 4.21
N VAL A 98 -2.03 7.96 3.68
CA VAL A 98 -1.05 7.02 3.09
C VAL A 98 -0.57 6.00 4.13
N ILE A 99 -0.31 6.42 5.37
CA ILE A 99 0.08 5.51 6.46
C ILE A 99 -1.05 4.54 6.78
N ALA A 100 -2.29 5.02 6.90
CA ALA A 100 -3.44 4.16 7.17
C ALA A 100 -3.64 3.11 6.06
N TYR A 101 -3.53 3.51 4.79
CA TYR A 101 -3.59 2.59 3.66
C TYR A 101 -2.43 1.59 3.68
N THR A 102 -1.22 2.05 4.02
CA THR A 102 -0.04 1.18 4.12
C THR A 102 -0.26 0.08 5.14
N VAL A 103 -0.75 0.43 6.34
CA VAL A 103 -1.05 -0.55 7.39
C VAL A 103 -2.17 -1.49 6.97
N ARG A 104 -3.23 -0.96 6.36
CA ARG A 104 -4.39 -1.74 5.90
C ARG A 104 -4.03 -2.76 4.84
N PHE A 105 -3.24 -2.37 3.85
CA PHE A 105 -2.93 -3.20 2.67
C PHE A 105 -1.61 -3.96 2.78
N LEU A 106 -0.90 -3.85 3.92
CA LEU A 106 0.39 -4.51 4.13
C LEU A 106 0.33 -6.02 3.94
N ALA A 107 -0.76 -6.66 4.38
CA ALA A 107 -0.94 -8.11 4.26
C ALA A 107 -1.00 -8.57 2.79
N ILE A 108 -1.66 -7.79 1.92
CA ILE A 108 -1.76 -8.07 0.49
C ILE A 108 -0.35 -8.07 -0.12
N SER A 109 0.45 -7.07 0.23
CA SER A 109 1.80 -6.91 -0.29
C SER A 109 2.77 -7.97 0.22
N THR A 110 2.83 -8.15 1.54
CA THR A 110 3.68 -9.17 2.18
C THR A 110 3.34 -10.56 1.65
N GLY A 111 2.06 -10.94 1.61
CA GLY A 111 1.64 -12.26 1.12
C GLY A 111 1.98 -12.50 -0.35
N SER A 112 1.80 -11.49 -1.21
CA SER A 112 2.18 -11.57 -2.63
C SER A 112 3.69 -11.74 -2.82
N ILE A 113 4.48 -10.99 -2.04
CA ILE A 113 5.95 -11.05 -2.11
C ILE A 113 6.46 -12.37 -1.53
N GLU A 114 5.90 -12.86 -0.43
CA GLU A 114 6.23 -14.17 0.15
C GLU A 114 5.94 -15.31 -0.84
N ALA A 115 4.78 -15.28 -1.52
CA ALA A 115 4.45 -16.24 -2.56
C ALA A 115 5.43 -16.19 -3.76
N GLY A 116 5.89 -14.99 -4.13
CA GLY A 116 6.94 -14.82 -5.14
C GLY A 116 8.29 -15.38 -4.69
N LEU A 117 8.69 -15.07 -3.45
CA LEU A 117 9.94 -15.55 -2.85
C LEU A 117 9.96 -17.08 -2.71
N ALA A 118 8.82 -17.70 -2.39
CA ALA A 118 8.69 -19.16 -2.26
C ALA A 118 8.98 -19.91 -3.56
N ARG A 119 8.81 -19.26 -4.73
CA ARG A 119 9.10 -19.84 -6.05
C ARG A 119 10.58 -19.74 -6.43
N ILE A 120 11.38 -18.94 -5.73
CA ILE A 120 12.80 -18.74 -6.02
C ILE A 120 13.61 -19.84 -5.31
N PRO A 121 14.33 -20.71 -6.05
CA PRO A 121 15.12 -21.79 -5.45
C PRO A 121 16.20 -21.26 -4.49
N PRO A 122 16.44 -21.93 -3.34
CA PRO A 122 17.50 -21.54 -2.40
C PRO A 122 18.91 -21.56 -3.01
N SER A 123 19.14 -22.37 -4.04
CA SER A 123 20.44 -22.48 -4.73
C SER A 123 20.90 -21.17 -5.36
N LEU A 124 19.98 -20.34 -5.85
CA LEU A 124 20.32 -19.01 -6.41
C LEU A 124 20.82 -18.05 -5.32
N GLU A 125 20.23 -18.13 -4.14
CA GLU A 125 20.63 -17.35 -2.98
C GLU A 125 22.01 -17.82 -2.46
N GLN A 126 22.21 -19.13 -2.35
CA GLN A 126 23.50 -19.73 -1.96
C GLN A 126 24.62 -19.38 -2.94
N ALA A 127 24.36 -19.46 -4.26
CA ALA A 127 25.34 -19.08 -5.28
C ALA A 127 25.74 -17.60 -5.17
N ALA A 128 24.79 -16.70 -4.97
CA ALA A 128 25.08 -15.28 -4.77
C ALA A 128 25.94 -15.04 -3.51
N ARG A 129 25.62 -15.72 -2.40
CA ARG A 129 26.41 -15.64 -1.16
C ARG A 129 27.83 -16.20 -1.34
N SER A 130 28.01 -17.29 -2.09
CA SER A 130 29.33 -17.85 -2.41
C SER A 130 30.17 -16.94 -3.30
N LEU A 131 29.52 -16.11 -4.13
CA LEU A 131 30.17 -15.07 -4.94
C LEU A 131 30.44 -13.76 -4.16
N GLY A 132 30.23 -13.75 -2.84
CA GLY A 132 30.56 -12.62 -1.96
C GLY A 132 29.47 -11.58 -1.81
N GLU A 133 28.25 -11.79 -2.35
CA GLU A 133 27.15 -10.85 -2.13
C GLU A 133 26.65 -10.89 -0.67
N THR A 134 26.34 -9.71 -0.14
CA THR A 134 25.68 -9.58 1.18
C THR A 134 24.19 -9.91 1.06
N ALA A 135 23.46 -10.05 2.18
CA ALA A 135 22.01 -10.29 2.13
C ALA A 135 21.25 -9.20 1.33
N GLY A 136 21.62 -7.93 1.50
CA GLY A 136 21.05 -6.83 0.70
C GLY A 136 21.49 -6.86 -0.76
N GLY A 137 22.73 -7.27 -1.01
CA GLY A 137 23.26 -7.50 -2.36
C GLY A 137 22.49 -8.58 -3.12
N THR A 138 22.28 -9.74 -2.50
CA THR A 138 21.47 -10.85 -3.02
C THR A 138 20.01 -10.43 -3.25
N LEU A 139 19.40 -9.69 -2.31
CA LEU A 139 18.06 -9.14 -2.49
C LEU A 139 18.00 -8.28 -3.76
N ARG A 140 18.94 -7.34 -3.94
CA ARG A 140 18.93 -6.39 -5.05
C ARG A 140 19.25 -7.02 -6.40
N ARG A 141 20.25 -7.90 -6.46
CA ARG A 141 20.74 -8.46 -7.72
C ARG A 141 19.99 -9.71 -8.18
N VAL A 142 19.48 -10.51 -7.24
CA VAL A 142 18.85 -11.81 -7.56
C VAL A 142 17.34 -11.76 -7.32
N HIS A 143 16.91 -11.46 -6.09
CA HIS A 143 15.50 -11.57 -5.75
C HIS A 143 14.65 -10.47 -6.40
N LEU A 144 15.07 -9.20 -6.36
CA LEU A 144 14.29 -8.08 -6.89
C LEU A 144 13.91 -8.26 -8.36
N PRO A 145 14.84 -8.63 -9.28
CA PRO A 145 14.50 -8.93 -10.67
C PRO A 145 13.52 -10.10 -10.83
N LEU A 146 13.73 -11.19 -10.07
CA LEU A 146 12.87 -12.38 -10.11
C LEU A 146 11.49 -12.14 -9.47
N LEU A 147 11.40 -11.21 -8.52
CA LEU A 147 10.17 -10.80 -7.85
C LEU A 147 9.34 -9.81 -8.64
N ARG A 148 9.84 -9.25 -9.76
CA ARG A 148 9.10 -8.27 -10.57
C ARG A 148 7.65 -8.69 -10.84
N PRO A 149 7.34 -9.93 -11.29
CA PRO A 149 5.96 -10.33 -11.53
C PRO A 149 5.08 -10.29 -10.28
N ALA A 150 5.62 -10.70 -9.12
CA ALA A 150 4.92 -10.69 -7.83
C ALA A 150 4.71 -9.26 -7.32
N LEU A 151 5.73 -8.40 -7.44
CA LEU A 151 5.65 -6.98 -7.10
C LEU A 151 4.62 -6.25 -7.98
N THR A 152 4.55 -6.55 -9.28
CA THR A 152 3.55 -5.94 -10.17
C THR A 152 2.13 -6.38 -9.82
N THR A 153 1.90 -7.67 -9.52
CA THR A 153 0.58 -8.13 -9.04
C THR A 153 0.20 -7.48 -7.71
N SER A 154 1.14 -7.45 -6.77
CA SER A 154 0.94 -6.78 -5.48
C SER A 154 0.59 -5.30 -5.65
N ALA A 155 1.35 -4.60 -6.50
CA ALA A 155 1.14 -3.18 -6.81
C ALA A 155 -0.27 -2.94 -7.32
N LEU A 156 -0.72 -3.78 -8.25
CA LEU A 156 -2.04 -3.69 -8.85
C LEU A 156 -3.16 -3.88 -7.82
N LEU A 157 -3.04 -4.91 -6.97
CA LEU A 157 -4.05 -5.20 -5.95
C LEU A 157 -4.17 -4.05 -4.93
N VAL A 158 -3.03 -3.59 -4.40
CA VAL A 158 -3.00 -2.47 -3.44
C VAL A 158 -3.55 -1.18 -4.07
N PHE A 159 -3.16 -0.90 -5.31
CA PHE A 159 -3.63 0.29 -6.03
C PHE A 159 -5.15 0.26 -6.21
N VAL A 160 -5.70 -0.86 -6.70
CA VAL A 160 -7.15 -1.00 -6.95
C VAL A 160 -7.95 -0.96 -5.64
N ASP A 161 -7.41 -1.45 -4.52
CA ASP A 161 -8.05 -1.32 -3.22
C ASP A 161 -7.97 0.10 -2.64
N ALA A 162 -6.85 0.79 -2.82
CA ALA A 162 -6.70 2.18 -2.40
C ALA A 162 -7.62 3.15 -3.18
N MET A 163 -7.85 2.90 -4.47
CA MET A 163 -8.72 3.72 -5.33
C MET A 163 -10.16 3.82 -4.82
N LYS A 164 -10.67 2.76 -4.18
CA LYS A 164 -12.05 2.64 -3.69
C LYS A 164 -12.18 2.77 -2.17
N GLU A 165 -11.08 3.02 -1.46
CA GLU A 165 -11.11 3.08 -0.01
C GLU A 165 -11.86 4.35 0.43
N LEU A 166 -12.84 4.16 1.29
CA LEU A 166 -13.71 5.20 1.82
C LEU A 166 -13.62 5.32 3.35
N PRO A 167 -13.72 4.23 4.14
CA PRO A 167 -13.85 4.35 5.59
C PRO A 167 -12.70 5.07 6.30
N ALA A 168 -11.45 4.75 5.97
CA ALA A 168 -10.31 5.45 6.57
C ALA A 168 -10.17 6.86 6.01
N THR A 169 -10.48 7.04 4.73
CA THR A 169 -10.44 8.34 4.05
C THR A 169 -11.38 9.36 4.66
N LEU A 170 -12.62 8.97 4.99
CA LEU A 170 -13.59 9.89 5.60
C LEU A 170 -13.09 10.46 6.93
N LEU A 171 -12.25 9.73 7.66
CA LEU A 171 -11.79 10.11 9.00
C LEU A 171 -10.41 10.79 9.00
N LEU A 172 -9.53 10.44 8.05
CA LEU A 172 -8.12 10.87 8.06
C LEU A 172 -7.76 11.85 6.94
N ARG A 173 -8.66 12.12 5.99
CA ARG A 173 -8.38 13.10 4.93
C ARG A 173 -8.21 14.51 5.53
N PRO A 174 -7.25 15.31 5.04
CA PRO A 174 -7.13 16.70 5.46
C PRO A 174 -8.31 17.54 4.94
N LEU A 175 -8.44 18.76 5.47
CA LEU A 175 -9.47 19.70 5.03
C LEU A 175 -9.33 20.03 3.54
N ASN A 176 -10.47 20.15 2.86
CA ASN A 176 -10.55 20.43 1.42
C ASN A 176 -9.85 19.38 0.53
N PHE A 177 -9.70 18.15 1.03
CA PHE A 177 -9.14 17.03 0.29
C PHE A 177 -10.20 15.97 0.04
N ASP A 178 -10.84 16.06 -1.11
CA ASP A 178 -11.80 15.06 -1.57
C ASP A 178 -11.12 14.05 -2.48
N THR A 179 -11.50 12.78 -2.32
CA THR A 179 -11.21 11.69 -3.25
C THR A 179 -12.48 11.35 -4.01
N LEU A 180 -12.35 10.60 -5.12
CA LEU A 180 -13.51 10.07 -5.84
C LEU A 180 -14.45 9.27 -4.94
N ALA A 181 -13.90 8.48 -4.00
CA ALA A 181 -14.70 7.67 -3.08
C ALA A 181 -15.52 8.54 -2.13
N THR A 182 -14.92 9.58 -1.55
CA THR A 182 -15.64 10.49 -0.65
C THR A 182 -16.64 11.37 -1.39
N TRP A 183 -16.32 11.77 -2.62
CA TRP A 183 -17.24 12.54 -3.45
C TRP A 183 -18.46 11.70 -3.86
N LEU A 184 -18.24 10.46 -4.33
CA LEU A 184 -19.31 9.50 -4.60
C LEU A 184 -20.21 9.29 -3.36
N TYR A 185 -19.59 9.10 -2.19
CA TYR A 185 -20.34 8.95 -0.94
C TYR A 185 -21.18 10.19 -0.63
N ALA A 186 -20.64 11.38 -0.82
CA ALA A 186 -21.33 12.64 -0.57
C ALA A 186 -22.53 12.86 -1.52
N GLU A 187 -22.37 12.55 -2.80
CA GLU A 187 -23.47 12.62 -3.78
C GLU A 187 -24.56 11.58 -3.48
N ALA A 188 -24.16 10.35 -3.17
CA ALA A 188 -25.10 9.31 -2.77
C ALA A 188 -25.90 9.70 -1.51
N ALA A 189 -25.25 10.31 -0.53
CA ALA A 189 -25.89 10.78 0.70
C ALA A 189 -26.86 11.97 0.46
N ARG A 190 -26.68 12.73 -0.62
CA ARG A 190 -27.57 13.83 -1.03
C ARG A 190 -28.73 13.37 -1.92
N GLY A 191 -28.73 12.12 -2.37
CA GLY A 191 -29.71 11.60 -3.34
C GLY A 191 -29.42 11.97 -4.80
N THR A 192 -28.28 12.60 -5.06
CA THR A 192 -27.77 13.00 -6.39
C THR A 192 -26.97 11.87 -7.01
N TYR A 193 -27.62 10.72 -7.24
CA TYR A 193 -26.95 9.50 -7.69
C TYR A 193 -26.36 9.62 -9.10
N GLU A 194 -26.95 10.45 -9.96
CA GLU A 194 -26.49 10.67 -11.33
C GLU A 194 -25.10 11.31 -11.34
N GLU A 195 -24.89 12.31 -10.49
CA GLU A 195 -23.59 12.93 -10.26
C GLU A 195 -22.62 11.90 -9.69
N GLY A 196 -23.03 11.18 -8.64
CA GLY A 196 -22.22 10.14 -8.00
C GLY A 196 -21.74 9.05 -8.97
N ALA A 197 -22.60 8.63 -9.91
CA ALA A 197 -22.29 7.60 -10.89
C ALA A 197 -21.06 7.93 -11.75
N VAL A 198 -20.80 9.22 -12.01
CA VAL A 198 -19.61 9.66 -12.76
C VAL A 198 -18.33 9.34 -11.98
N ALA A 199 -18.29 9.58 -10.67
CA ALA A 199 -17.14 9.22 -9.85
C ALA A 199 -17.01 7.71 -9.67
N ALA A 200 -18.12 6.98 -9.54
CA ALA A 200 -18.09 5.51 -9.52
C ALA A 200 -17.47 4.95 -10.80
N LEU A 201 -17.88 5.44 -11.97
CA LEU A 201 -17.33 5.05 -13.26
C LEU A 201 -15.84 5.40 -13.37
N ALA A 202 -15.44 6.58 -12.89
CA ALA A 202 -14.04 6.99 -12.86
C ALA A 202 -13.18 6.06 -12.00
N ILE A 203 -13.66 5.64 -10.81
CA ILE A 203 -12.98 4.66 -9.95
C ILE A 203 -12.81 3.33 -10.69
N VAL A 204 -13.89 2.83 -11.33
CA VAL A 204 -13.86 1.57 -12.07
C VAL A 204 -12.86 1.63 -13.22
N LEU A 205 -12.92 2.68 -14.06
CA LEU A 205 -12.02 2.83 -15.21
C LEU A 205 -10.56 2.95 -14.76
N ALA A 206 -10.27 3.79 -13.78
CA ALA A 206 -8.91 3.99 -13.27
C ALA A 206 -8.35 2.72 -12.60
N GLY A 207 -9.18 1.91 -11.95
CA GLY A 207 -8.79 0.61 -11.40
C GLY A 207 -8.62 -0.48 -12.47
N LEU A 208 -9.47 -0.50 -13.50
CA LEU A 208 -9.49 -1.56 -14.51
C LEU A 208 -8.38 -1.42 -15.56
N VAL A 209 -7.99 -0.20 -15.91
CA VAL A 209 -6.95 0.06 -16.92
C VAL A 209 -5.63 -0.66 -16.58
N PRO A 210 -5.05 -0.50 -15.36
CA PRO A 210 -3.84 -1.24 -14.98
C PRO A 210 -4.02 -2.76 -14.99
N VAL A 211 -5.21 -3.27 -14.63
CA VAL A 211 -5.51 -4.71 -14.64
C VAL A 211 -5.47 -5.26 -16.06
N ILE A 212 -6.15 -4.59 -17.00
CA ILE A 212 -6.21 -5.01 -18.41
C ILE A 212 -4.80 -4.99 -19.03
N LEU A 213 -4.04 -3.92 -18.78
CA LEU A 213 -2.67 -3.81 -19.28
C LEU A 213 -1.79 -4.95 -18.79
N LEU A 214 -1.89 -5.31 -17.50
CA LEU A 214 -1.13 -6.42 -16.92
C LEU A 214 -1.58 -7.79 -17.46
N ALA A 215 -2.89 -7.99 -17.65
CA ALA A 215 -3.42 -9.23 -18.21
C ALA A 215 -2.91 -9.46 -19.64
N ARG A 216 -2.86 -8.40 -20.46
CA ARG A 216 -2.35 -8.46 -21.84
C ARG A 216 -0.86 -8.75 -21.92
N THR A 217 -0.05 -8.20 -21.02
CA THR A 217 1.40 -8.43 -21.03
C THR A 217 1.76 -9.85 -20.59
N ARG A 218 1.04 -10.43 -19.62
CA ARG A 218 1.24 -11.82 -19.21
C ARG A 218 0.87 -12.83 -20.30
N HIS A 219 -0.19 -12.56 -21.05
CA HIS A 219 -0.62 -13.46 -22.12
C HIS A 219 0.35 -13.50 -23.31
N LYS A 220 1.15 -12.45 -23.51
CA LYS A 220 2.21 -12.39 -24.54
C LYS A 220 3.52 -13.09 -24.12
N ILE A 221 3.72 -13.35 -22.84
CA ILE A 221 4.95 -14.01 -22.32
C ILE A 221 4.75 -15.54 -22.25
N GLY A 222 3.50 -16.00 -22.24
CA GLY A 222 3.14 -17.43 -22.23
C GLY A 222 2.77 -18.02 -23.59
N ALA A 223 2.97 -17.28 -24.69
CA ALA A 223 2.80 -17.72 -26.08
C ALA A 223 4.12 -17.58 -26.81
#